data_AF-A0A2N2ENA1-F1
#
_entry.id   AF-A0A2N2ENA1-F1
#
_cell.length_a   1.000
_cell.length_b   1.000
_cell.length_c   1.000
_cell.angle_alpha   90.00
_cell.angle_beta   90.00
_cell.angle_gamma   90.00
#
_symmetry.space_group_name_H-M   'P 1'
#
loop_
_entity.id
_entity.type
_entity.pdbx_description
1 polymer ?
#
loop_
_entity_poly.entity_id
_entity_poly.type
_entity_poly.pdbx_seq_one_letter_code
_entity_poly.pdbx_strand_id
1 'polypeptide(L)'
;MRFAQKKKDSSLKFLADIVASKKRVIIVFSPLLSKEKFMMRLLCLNSGIDCSDMDERTIPKSEWPKLTFAADNLCNSKLYIDDSSNLTLLEMKKRIERLRNSLATKKLNIDLVVIYTTEAFLSGNPKNKKILLSQIMKIAPASAGLMLL
;
A
#
# COMPACT_ATOMS: atom_id res chain seq x y z
N MET A 1 19.71 -2.82 -10.35
CA MET A 1 19.02 -2.85 -9.03
C MET A 1 18.68 -1.47 -8.45
N ARG A 2 19.61 -0.50 -8.35
CA ARG A 2 19.34 0.84 -7.77
C ARG A 2 18.20 1.65 -8.41
N PHE A 3 17.99 1.55 -9.73
CA PHE A 3 16.91 2.27 -10.43
C PHE A 3 15.51 1.73 -10.13
N ALA A 4 15.34 0.41 -10.01
CA ALA A 4 14.05 -0.22 -9.66
C ALA A 4 13.65 0.13 -8.22
N GLN A 5 14.62 0.19 -7.30
CA GLN A 5 14.41 0.60 -5.92
C GLN A 5 13.93 2.07 -5.85
N LYS A 6 14.61 2.98 -6.53
CA LYS A 6 14.27 4.42 -6.55
C LYS A 6 12.87 4.70 -7.13
N LYS A 7 12.45 3.93 -8.14
CA LYS A 7 11.10 3.99 -8.72
C LYS A 7 10.03 3.52 -7.72
N LYS A 8 10.30 2.43 -6.98
CA LYS A 8 9.42 1.94 -5.92
C LYS A 8 9.27 2.94 -4.77
N ASP A 9 10.37 3.59 -4.37
CA ASP A 9 10.33 4.60 -3.31
C ASP A 9 9.49 5.81 -3.72
N SER A 10 9.56 6.22 -5.00
CA SER A 10 8.73 7.31 -5.55
C SER A 10 7.23 6.95 -5.54
N SER A 11 6.88 5.74 -5.97
CA SER A 11 5.48 5.28 -5.96
C SER A 11 4.95 5.09 -4.54
N LEU A 12 5.78 4.62 -3.61
CA LEU A 12 5.41 4.48 -2.20
C LEU A 12 5.22 5.84 -1.53
N LYS A 13 6.02 6.85 -1.89
CA LYS A 13 5.82 8.25 -1.45
C LYS A 13 4.48 8.79 -1.93
N PHE A 14 4.13 8.57 -3.19
CA PHE A 14 2.82 8.97 -3.72
C PHE A 14 1.67 8.30 -2.97
N LEU A 15 1.79 6.99 -2.66
CA LEU A 15 0.80 6.31 -1.82
C LEU A 15 0.73 6.94 -0.42
N ALA A 16 1.87 7.24 0.20
CA ALA A 16 1.92 7.84 1.53
C ALA A 16 1.17 9.18 1.57
N ASP A 17 1.31 10.01 0.54
CA ASP A 17 0.58 11.28 0.42
C ASP A 17 -0.94 11.07 0.23
N ILE A 18 -1.35 10.07 -0.57
CA ILE A 18 -2.78 9.70 -0.69
C ILE A 18 -3.34 9.25 0.65
N VAL A 19 -2.62 8.38 1.37
CA VAL A 19 -3.02 7.89 2.71
C VAL A 19 -3.13 9.06 3.69
N ALA A 20 -2.14 9.95 3.71
CA ALA A 20 -2.08 11.12 4.58
C ALA A 20 -3.26 12.08 4.38
N SER A 21 -3.83 12.13 3.17
CA SER A 21 -5.01 12.95 2.90
C SER A 21 -6.27 12.50 3.65
N LYS A 22 -6.31 11.26 4.16
CA LYS A 22 -7.46 10.65 4.88
C LYS A 22 -8.77 10.60 4.10
N LYS A 23 -8.77 10.94 2.81
CA LYS A 23 -9.99 11.06 1.98
C LYS A 23 -10.43 9.74 1.36
N ARG A 24 -9.50 8.82 1.16
CA ARG A 24 -9.72 7.59 0.37
C ARG A 24 -9.68 6.35 1.24
N VAL A 25 -10.53 5.38 0.91
CA VAL A 25 -10.44 4.02 1.41
C VAL A 25 -9.51 3.22 0.53
N ILE A 26 -8.46 2.68 1.13
CA ILE A 26 -7.35 2.03 0.41
C ILE A 26 -7.15 0.63 0.97
N ILE A 27 -7.06 -0.36 0.10
CA ILE A 27 -6.62 -1.71 0.46
C ILE A 27 -5.27 -2.00 -0.20
N VAL A 28 -4.31 -2.47 0.59
CA VAL A 28 -2.96 -2.84 0.16
C VAL A 28 -2.77 -4.33 0.37
N PHE A 29 -2.33 -5.03 -0.68
CA PHE A 29 -1.82 -6.39 -0.60
C PHE A 29 -0.29 -6.35 -0.66
N SER A 30 0.39 -6.80 0.41
CA SER A 30 1.85 -6.75 0.54
C SER A 30 2.46 -8.11 0.89
N PRO A 31 2.36 -9.15 0.04
CA PRO A 31 2.85 -10.50 0.34
C PRO A 31 4.38 -10.60 0.55
N LEU A 32 5.13 -9.54 0.21
CA LEU A 32 6.59 -9.47 0.32
C LEU A 32 7.08 -8.65 1.51
N LEU A 33 6.19 -7.89 2.15
CA LEU A 33 6.54 -6.97 3.22
C LEU A 33 5.51 -7.08 4.34
N SER A 34 5.96 -7.35 5.57
CA SER A 34 5.05 -7.37 6.71
C SER A 34 4.35 -6.02 6.86
N LYS A 35 3.16 -6.06 7.44
CA LYS A 35 2.37 -4.86 7.72
C LYS A 35 3.17 -3.84 8.54
N GLU A 36 3.95 -4.28 9.54
CA GLU A 36 4.77 -3.37 10.35
C GLU A 36 5.81 -2.65 9.50
N LYS A 37 6.53 -3.38 8.65
CA LYS A 37 7.55 -2.78 7.77
C LYS A 37 6.93 -1.85 6.73
N PHE A 38 5.76 -2.22 6.18
CA PHE A 38 5.05 -1.35 5.24
C PHE A 38 4.59 -0.06 5.93
N MET A 39 3.99 -0.17 7.11
CA MET A 39 3.57 0.97 7.93
C MET A 39 4.74 1.86 8.33
N MET A 40 5.88 1.27 8.74
CA MET A 40 7.08 2.02 9.09
C MET A 40 7.53 2.90 7.92
N ARG A 41 7.59 2.33 6.71
CA ARG A 41 7.96 3.10 5.50
C ARG A 41 6.98 4.23 5.22
N LEU A 42 5.67 4.02 5.36
CA LEU A 42 4.70 5.09 5.23
C LEU A 42 4.90 6.20 6.29
N LEU A 43 5.25 5.82 7.52
CA LEU A 43 5.52 6.75 8.61
C LEU A 43 6.75 7.62 8.34
N CYS A 44 7.87 7.01 7.92
CA CYS A 44 9.07 7.73 7.49
C CYS A 44 8.75 8.71 6.37
N LEU A 45 8.03 8.26 5.33
CA LEU A 45 7.71 9.07 4.16
C LEU A 45 6.76 10.24 4.48
N ASN A 46 5.84 10.08 5.44
CA ASN A 46 4.95 11.16 5.86
C ASN A 46 5.59 12.14 6.85
N SER A 47 6.55 11.68 7.66
CA SER A 47 7.27 12.53 8.61
C SER A 47 8.49 13.24 8.01
N GLY A 48 9.02 12.72 6.91
CA GLY A 48 10.26 13.19 6.29
C GLY A 48 11.53 12.71 7.01
N ILE A 49 11.41 11.76 7.94
CA ILE A 49 12.52 11.19 8.70
C ILE A 49 13.00 9.92 7.98
N ASP A 50 14.32 9.70 7.95
CA ASP A 50 14.89 8.50 7.32
C ASP A 50 14.47 7.24 8.11
N CYS A 51 14.13 6.16 7.40
CA CYS A 51 13.82 4.90 8.08
C CYS A 51 15.05 4.29 8.74
N SER A 52 16.25 4.63 8.27
CA SER A 52 17.50 4.20 8.90
C SER A 52 17.61 4.78 10.32
N ASP A 53 17.22 6.06 10.51
CA ASP A 53 17.22 6.71 11.82
C ASP A 53 16.19 6.08 12.79
N MET A 54 15.07 5.58 12.24
CA MET A 54 14.08 4.81 12.99
C MET A 54 14.63 3.48 13.49
N ASP A 55 15.31 2.74 12.62
CA ASP A 55 15.88 1.43 12.94
C ASP A 55 17.06 1.55 13.91
N GLU A 56 17.88 2.59 13.76
CA GLU A 56 19.03 2.90 14.62
C GLU A 56 18.64 3.65 15.91
N ARG A 57 17.37 4.07 16.03
CA ARG A 57 16.81 4.83 17.17
C ARG A 57 17.53 6.15 17.44
N THR A 58 18.07 6.78 16.40
CA THR A 58 18.85 8.00 16.47
C THR A 58 18.01 9.28 16.31
N ILE A 59 16.68 9.16 16.39
CA ILE A 59 15.74 10.26 16.15
C ILE A 59 15.91 11.38 17.19
N PRO A 60 16.30 12.60 16.77
CA PRO A 60 16.42 13.75 17.66
C PRO A 60 15.08 14.08 18.32
N LYS A 61 15.11 14.54 19.58
CA LYS A 61 13.89 14.95 20.32
C LYS A 61 13.04 15.98 19.56
N SER A 62 13.67 16.85 18.76
CA SER A 62 13.02 17.85 17.93
C SER A 62 12.21 17.28 16.75
N GLU A 63 12.47 16.04 16.34
CA GLU A 63 11.81 15.38 15.21
C GLU A 63 10.58 14.56 15.63
N TRP A 64 10.45 14.23 16.92
CA TRP A 64 9.30 13.51 17.47
C TRP A 64 7.94 14.15 17.15
N PRO A 65 7.76 15.49 17.19
CA PRO A 65 6.51 16.11 16.78
C PRO A 65 6.09 15.75 15.34
N LYS A 66 7.05 15.62 14.40
CA LYS A 66 6.75 15.21 13.02
C LYS A 66 6.29 13.76 12.95
N LEU A 67 6.89 12.88 13.75
CA LEU A 67 6.47 11.48 13.86
C LEU A 67 5.08 11.35 14.46
N THR A 68 4.81 12.06 15.55
CA THR A 68 3.49 12.05 16.18
C THR A 68 2.42 12.52 15.20
N PHE A 69 2.68 13.60 14.45
CA PHE A 69 1.75 14.08 13.43
C PHE A 69 1.56 13.07 12.28
N ALA A 70 2.64 12.47 11.78
CA ALA A 70 2.55 11.45 10.74
C ALA A 70 1.82 10.19 11.21
N ALA A 71 2.05 9.77 12.46
CA ALA A 71 1.36 8.64 13.08
C ALA A 71 -0.14 8.91 13.24
N ASP A 72 -0.52 10.10 13.73
CA ASP A 72 -1.93 10.51 13.79
C ASP A 72 -2.57 10.48 12.38
N ASN A 73 -1.83 10.91 11.36
CA ASN A 73 -2.33 10.89 10.00
C ASN A 73 -2.63 9.47 9.50
N LEU A 74 -1.73 8.53 9.78
CA LEU A 74 -1.90 7.13 9.41
C LEU A 74 -2.99 6.44 10.23
N CYS A 75 -3.05 6.67 11.54
CA CYS A 75 -4.06 6.08 12.43
C CYS A 75 -5.49 6.49 12.05
N ASN A 76 -5.68 7.73 11.59
CA ASN A 76 -6.98 8.24 11.16
C ASN A 76 -7.28 7.96 9.67
N SER A 77 -6.40 7.27 8.96
CA SER A 77 -6.61 6.89 7.56
C SER A 77 -7.49 5.64 7.42
N LYS A 78 -8.18 5.51 6.28
CA LYS A 78 -8.98 4.31 5.95
C LYS A 78 -8.12 3.31 5.16
N LEU A 79 -6.96 2.97 5.72
CA LEU A 79 -5.97 2.09 5.12
C LEU A 79 -6.10 0.67 5.69
N TYR A 80 -6.29 -0.30 4.80
CA TYR A 80 -6.34 -1.72 5.11
C TYR A 80 -5.13 -2.40 4.48
N ILE A 81 -4.31 -3.08 5.29
CA ILE A 81 -3.11 -3.78 4.81
C ILE A 81 -3.29 -5.27 5.04
N ASP A 82 -2.98 -6.04 4.02
CA ASP A 82 -2.95 -7.48 4.08
C ASP A 82 -1.59 -8.01 3.60
N ASP A 83 -0.81 -8.51 4.55
CA ASP A 83 0.54 -9.05 4.37
C ASP A 83 0.56 -10.58 4.34
N SER A 84 -0.58 -11.24 4.11
CA SER A 84 -0.63 -12.69 4.02
C SER A 84 0.31 -13.23 2.94
N SER A 85 1.13 -14.22 3.29
CA SER A 85 1.95 -14.96 2.33
C SER A 85 1.08 -15.74 1.34
N ASN A 86 1.61 -15.97 0.13
CA ASN A 86 0.98 -16.83 -0.90
C ASN A 86 -0.40 -16.37 -1.41
N LEU A 87 -0.68 -15.06 -1.34
CA LEU A 87 -1.91 -14.46 -1.84
C LEU A 87 -2.11 -14.66 -3.35
N THR A 88 -3.13 -15.42 -3.73
CA THR A 88 -3.62 -15.55 -5.11
C THR A 88 -4.56 -14.40 -5.48
N LEU A 89 -4.73 -14.14 -6.79
CA LEU A 89 -5.69 -13.13 -7.26
C LEU A 89 -7.13 -13.41 -6.81
N LEU A 90 -7.51 -14.69 -6.73
CA LEU A 90 -8.84 -15.09 -6.25
C LEU A 90 -9.04 -14.75 -4.77
N GLU A 91 -8.02 -14.95 -3.95
CA GLU A 91 -8.06 -14.59 -2.52
C GLU A 91 -8.06 -13.08 -2.32
N MET A 92 -7.25 -12.34 -3.09
CA MET A 92 -7.30 -10.87 -3.11
C MET A 92 -8.70 -10.38 -3.45
N LYS A 93 -9.33 -10.94 -4.50
CA LYS A 93 -10.72 -10.61 -4.87
C LYS A 93 -11.70 -10.89 -3.73
N LYS A 94 -11.62 -12.07 -3.11
CA LYS A 94 -12.48 -12.42 -1.96
C LYS A 94 -12.32 -11.44 -0.80
N ARG A 95 -11.10 -10.97 -0.52
CA ARG A 95 -10.80 -10.01 0.55
C ARG A 95 -11.31 -8.60 0.21
N ILE A 96 -11.18 -8.17 -1.04
CA ILE A 96 -11.78 -6.93 -1.56
C ILE A 96 -13.30 -6.97 -1.38
N GLU A 97 -13.97 -8.05 -1.79
CA GLU A 97 -15.44 -8.16 -1.67
C GLU A 97 -15.90 -8.19 -0.20
N ARG A 98 -15.17 -8.89 0.68
CA ARG A 98 -15.44 -8.88 2.13
C ARG A 98 -15.33 -7.47 2.71
N LEU A 99 -14.26 -6.75 2.36
CA LEU A 99 -14.07 -5.37 2.81
C LEU A 99 -15.16 -4.46 2.26
N ARG A 100 -15.50 -4.59 0.97
CA ARG A 100 -16.58 -3.83 0.32
C ARG A 100 -17.91 -4.02 1.05
N ASN A 101 -18.27 -5.25 1.40
CA ASN A 101 -19.50 -5.53 2.14
C ASN A 101 -19.49 -4.89 3.53
N SER A 102 -18.35 -4.93 4.23
CA SER A 102 -18.20 -4.25 5.52
C SER A 102 -18.34 -2.72 5.37
N LEU A 103 -17.75 -2.14 4.35
CA LEU A 103 -17.80 -0.69 4.08
C LEU A 103 -19.17 -0.21 3.59
N ALA A 104 -19.92 -1.05 2.88
CA ALA A 104 -21.26 -0.72 2.39
C ALA A 104 -22.20 -0.38 3.56
N THR A 105 -22.06 -1.05 4.71
CA THR A 105 -22.83 -0.72 5.93
C THR A 105 -22.56 0.70 6.43
N LYS A 106 -21.38 1.26 6.12
CA LYS A 106 -20.95 2.62 6.46
C LYS A 106 -21.13 3.60 5.30
N LYS A 107 -21.76 3.18 4.20
CA LYS A 107 -21.90 3.96 2.94
C LYS A 107 -20.54 4.41 2.38
N LEU A 108 -19.52 3.58 2.53
CA LEU A 108 -18.17 3.81 2.00
C LEU A 108 -17.88 2.83 0.86
N ASN A 109 -17.05 3.27 -0.09
CA ASN A 109 -16.54 2.45 -1.19
C ASN A 109 -15.03 2.32 -1.09
N ILE A 110 -14.46 1.29 -1.71
CA ILE A 110 -13.01 1.18 -1.90
C ILE A 110 -12.62 2.08 -3.07
N ASP A 111 -11.71 3.02 -2.83
CA ASP A 111 -11.28 4.01 -3.84
C ASP A 111 -9.98 3.59 -4.54
N LEU A 112 -9.13 2.82 -3.86
CA LEU A 112 -7.83 2.40 -4.38
C LEU A 112 -7.46 1.00 -3.90
N VAL A 113 -7.09 0.14 -4.84
CA VAL A 113 -6.45 -1.16 -4.59
C VAL A 113 -4.98 -1.04 -4.92
N VAL A 114 -4.12 -1.38 -3.97
CA VAL A 114 -2.66 -1.39 -4.13
C VAL A 114 -2.16 -2.82 -4.04
N ILE A 115 -1.30 -3.22 -4.97
CA ILE A 115 -0.60 -4.51 -4.90
C ILE A 115 0.89 -4.19 -4.86
N TYR A 116 1.52 -4.43 -3.71
CA TYR A 116 2.96 -4.30 -3.53
C TYR A 116 3.62 -5.62 -3.94
N THR A 117 4.26 -5.61 -5.11
CA THR A 117 4.76 -6.82 -5.75
C THR A 117 6.13 -6.62 -6.39
N THR A 118 6.79 -7.69 -6.81
CA THR A 118 8.04 -7.59 -7.58
C THR A 118 7.74 -7.50 -9.06
N GLU A 119 8.68 -6.94 -9.83
CA GLU A 119 8.62 -7.03 -11.29
C GLU A 119 8.59 -8.49 -11.77
N ALA A 120 9.20 -9.41 -11.00
CA ALA A 120 9.18 -10.84 -11.28
C ALA A 120 7.77 -11.44 -11.24
N PHE A 121 6.91 -11.00 -10.33
CA PHE A 121 5.49 -11.38 -10.31
C PHE A 121 4.77 -10.98 -11.60
N LEU A 122 5.23 -9.91 -12.27
CA LEU A 122 4.70 -9.43 -13.54
C LEU A 122 5.49 -9.93 -14.76
N SER A 123 6.66 -10.56 -14.59
CA SER A 123 7.55 -10.96 -15.67
C SER A 123 7.30 -12.41 -16.11
N GLY A 124 6.22 -12.60 -16.86
CA GLY A 124 6.04 -13.76 -17.74
C GLY A 124 6.26 -13.38 -19.21
N ASN A 125 6.17 -14.35 -20.12
CA ASN A 125 6.04 -14.10 -21.57
C ASN A 125 5.07 -12.90 -21.81
N PRO A 126 5.34 -11.97 -22.74
CA PRO A 126 4.50 -10.79 -22.96
C PRO A 126 3.00 -11.10 -23.13
N LYS A 127 2.63 -12.26 -23.71
CA LYS A 127 1.24 -12.75 -23.73
C LYS A 127 0.69 -13.00 -22.31
N ASN A 128 1.45 -13.69 -21.46
CA ASN A 128 1.09 -13.98 -20.07
C ASN A 128 1.03 -12.71 -19.21
N LYS A 129 1.92 -11.75 -19.43
CA LYS A 129 1.91 -10.46 -18.72
C LYS A 129 0.62 -9.67 -18.99
N LYS A 130 0.19 -9.59 -20.26
CA LYS A 130 -1.06 -8.91 -20.63
C LYS A 130 -2.28 -9.59 -20.00
N ILE A 131 -2.30 -10.92 -19.98
CA ILE A 131 -3.35 -11.70 -19.33
C ILE A 131 -3.37 -11.42 -17.83
N LEU A 132 -2.23 -11.47 -17.15
CA LEU A 132 -2.12 -11.21 -15.71
C LEU A 132 -2.61 -9.81 -15.34
N LEU A 133 -2.18 -8.78 -16.08
CA LEU A 133 -2.65 -7.41 -15.86
C LEU A 133 -4.18 -7.32 -16.04
N SER A 134 -4.73 -7.98 -17.06
CA SER A 134 -6.19 -8.04 -17.25
C SER A 134 -6.91 -8.74 -16.09
N GLN A 135 -6.31 -9.78 -15.50
CA GLN A 135 -6.87 -10.47 -14.35
C GLN A 135 -6.83 -9.61 -13.10
N ILE A 136 -5.72 -8.88 -12.87
CA ILE A 136 -5.60 -7.93 -11.76
C ILE A 136 -6.63 -6.81 -11.89
N MET A 137 -6.83 -6.26 -13.09
CA MET A 137 -7.86 -5.22 -13.30
C MET A 137 -9.27 -5.73 -12.97
N LYS A 138 -9.55 -7.02 -13.16
CA LYS A 138 -10.85 -7.63 -12.86
C LYS A 138 -11.09 -7.92 -11.37
N ILE A 139 -10.06 -7.85 -10.51
CA ILE A 139 -10.26 -8.06 -9.07
C ILE A 139 -10.61 -6.77 -8.32
N ALA A 140 -10.25 -5.61 -8.86
CA ALA A 140 -10.61 -4.32 -8.29
C ALA A 140 -12.08 -3.97 -8.64
N PRO A 141 -12.80 -3.28 -7.73
CA PRO A 141 -14.11 -2.73 -8.07
C PRO A 141 -14.01 -1.75 -9.24
N ALA A 142 -15.03 -1.68 -10.11
CA ALA A 142 -15.01 -0.80 -11.28
C ALA A 142 -14.84 0.71 -10.93
N SER A 143 -15.24 1.11 -9.72
CA SER A 143 -15.09 2.47 -9.20
C SER A 143 -13.73 2.75 -8.56
N ALA A 144 -12.89 1.73 -8.37
CA ALA A 144 -11.62 1.85 -7.66
C ALA A 144 -10.46 2.02 -8.65
N GLY A 145 -9.50 2.87 -8.29
CA GLY A 145 -8.19 2.88 -8.93
C GLY A 145 -7.40 1.61 -8.60
N LEU A 146 -6.45 1.26 -9.46
CA LEU A 146 -5.49 0.19 -9.24
C LEU A 146 -4.07 0.75 -9.30
N MET A 147 -3.25 0.45 -8.30
CA MET A 147 -1.84 0.81 -8.25
C MET A 147 -0.98 -0.42 -8.01
N LEU A 148 0.06 -0.60 -8.83
CA LEU A 148 1.06 -1.65 -8.65
C LEU A 148 2.35 -0.98 -8.16
N LEU A 149 2.83 -1.39 -6.98
CA LEU A 149 4.08 -0.92 -6.35
C LEU A 149 5.19 -1.97 -6.48
#